data_AF-A0A126P7W0-F1
#
_entry.id   AF-A0A126P7W0-F1
#
_cell.length_a   1.000
_cell.length_b   1.000
_cell.length_c   1.000
_cell.angle_alpha   90.00
_cell.angle_beta   90.00
_cell.angle_gamma   90.00
#
_symmetry.space_group_name_H-M   'P 1'
#
loop_
_entity.id
_entity.type
_entity.pdbx_description
1 polymer ?
#
loop_
_entity_poly.entity_id
_entity_poly.type
_entity_poly.pdbx_seq_one_letter_code
_entity_poly.pdbx_strand_id
1 'polypeptide(L)'
;MKHQLLGALGLTLALASLSAGAQTVPAAAGAPMSERMADAFIAQHPDSIVIGSRKTARWDYEQGLMLRALERVWQRTGDAKYFTYIQKDVDQFVQKDGSIRTYKKDDYTLDNLPTGRALLLLAQVSGPQQARYQQAAARLRKQLAEQPRTKEGGFWHKKIYPNQVWLDGLYMAEPFYAEYSQLMQEPAGFDDVAKQFALVEKHLVDPKTGLLYHGYDESKE
;
A
#
# COMPACT_ATOMS: atom_id res chain seq x y z
N MET A 1 68.71 45.37 -34.71
CA MET A 1 67.59 46.18 -34.18
C MET A 1 66.32 45.39 -34.47
N LYS A 2 65.82 44.58 -33.52
CA LYS A 2 64.60 44.87 -32.71
C LYS A 2 63.47 45.38 -33.62
N HIS A 3 62.38 44.66 -33.86
CA HIS A 3 61.39 44.26 -32.85
C HIS A 3 60.62 42.98 -33.20
N GLN A 4 60.34 42.20 -32.15
CA GLN A 4 59.39 41.10 -32.06
C GLN A 4 57.94 41.62 -32.06
N LEU A 5 57.02 40.85 -32.62
CA LEU A 5 55.59 40.89 -32.27
C LEU A 5 55.12 39.46 -31.99
N LEU A 6 54.92 39.18 -30.69
CA LEU A 6 54.24 38.00 -30.20
C LEU A 6 52.74 38.09 -30.52
N GLY A 7 52.20 37.09 -31.20
CA GLY A 7 50.76 36.85 -31.29
C GLY A 7 50.25 36.22 -29.99
N ALA A 8 49.32 36.88 -29.33
CA ALA A 8 48.69 36.41 -28.10
C ALA A 8 47.75 35.22 -28.36
N LEU A 9 47.97 34.12 -27.65
CA LEU A 9 47.00 33.02 -27.51
C LEU A 9 45.81 33.53 -26.67
N GLY A 10 44.64 33.64 -27.29
CA GLY A 10 43.38 33.85 -26.57
C GLY A 10 42.90 32.54 -25.97
N LEU A 11 43.01 32.40 -24.65
CA LEU A 11 42.41 31.31 -23.89
C LEU A 11 40.96 31.70 -23.54
N THR A 12 39.99 31.29 -24.37
CA THR A 12 38.57 31.44 -24.05
C THR A 12 38.16 30.38 -23.03
N LEU A 13 38.01 30.80 -21.77
CA LEU A 13 37.44 29.99 -20.70
C LEU A 13 35.90 29.97 -20.87
N ALA A 14 35.36 28.88 -21.40
CA ALA A 14 33.92 28.66 -21.45
C ALA A 14 33.42 28.25 -20.07
N LEU A 15 32.81 29.18 -19.32
CA LEU A 15 32.02 28.82 -18.14
C LEU A 15 30.74 28.11 -18.61
N ALA A 16 30.72 26.78 -18.50
CA ALA A 16 29.48 26.02 -18.58
C ALA A 16 28.69 26.24 -17.29
N SER A 17 27.64 27.06 -17.36
CA SER A 17 26.64 27.17 -16.31
C SER A 17 25.83 25.86 -16.26
N LEU A 18 26.12 25.00 -15.28
CA LEU A 18 25.21 23.92 -14.90
C LEU A 18 23.98 24.56 -14.25
N SER A 19 22.97 24.85 -15.08
CA SER A 19 21.62 25.02 -14.58
C SER A 19 21.11 23.64 -14.17
N ALA A 20 20.98 23.41 -12.87
CA ALA A 20 20.21 22.31 -12.32
C ALA A 20 18.72 22.58 -12.58
N GLY A 21 18.30 22.45 -13.84
CA GLY A 21 16.90 22.34 -14.18
C GLY A 21 16.42 21.00 -13.65
N ALA A 22 15.42 21.01 -12.77
CA ALA A 22 14.64 19.82 -12.47
C ALA A 22 14.10 19.30 -13.81
N GLN A 23 14.67 18.20 -14.31
CA GLN A 23 14.17 17.55 -15.50
C GLN A 23 12.80 16.99 -15.15
N THR A 24 11.77 17.71 -15.56
CA THR A 24 10.42 17.16 -15.65
C THR A 24 10.49 16.11 -16.75
N VAL A 25 10.54 14.83 -16.36
CA VAL A 25 10.34 13.74 -17.32
C VAL A 25 8.94 13.95 -17.89
N PRO A 26 8.80 14.27 -19.19
CA PRO A 26 7.48 14.46 -19.75
C PRO A 26 6.81 13.08 -19.72
N ALA A 27 5.66 12.98 -19.04
CA ALA A 27 4.78 11.83 -19.18
C ALA A 27 4.54 11.64 -20.69
N ALA A 28 4.90 10.47 -21.22
CA ALA A 28 4.87 10.21 -22.65
C ALA A 28 3.49 10.62 -23.21
N ALA A 29 3.48 11.58 -24.14
CA ALA A 29 2.26 12.03 -24.79
C ALA A 29 1.63 10.82 -25.51
N GLY A 30 0.57 10.24 -24.92
CA GLY A 30 -0.08 9.01 -25.41
C GLY A 30 -0.25 7.89 -24.37
N ALA A 31 0.40 7.96 -23.20
CA ALA A 31 0.24 6.94 -22.17
C ALA A 31 -1.17 6.99 -21.50
N PRO A 32 -1.75 5.83 -21.13
CA PRO A 32 -2.99 5.76 -20.34
C PRO A 32 -2.91 6.58 -19.06
N MET A 33 -4.06 7.14 -18.62
CA MET A 33 -4.12 7.96 -17.40
C MET A 33 -3.62 7.21 -16.16
N SER A 34 -3.84 5.89 -16.07
CA SER A 34 -3.35 5.05 -14.98
C SER A 34 -1.82 5.05 -14.87
N GLU A 35 -1.12 4.96 -16.00
CA GLU A 35 0.35 5.01 -16.04
C GLU A 35 0.86 6.41 -15.71
N ARG A 36 0.24 7.45 -16.31
CA ARG A 36 0.61 8.84 -16.05
C ARG A 36 0.46 9.21 -14.57
N MET A 37 -0.61 8.75 -13.92
CA MET A 37 -0.85 8.98 -12.50
C MET A 37 0.14 8.19 -11.63
N ALA A 38 0.38 6.92 -11.96
CA ALA A 38 1.36 6.09 -11.27
C ALA A 38 2.77 6.69 -11.34
N ASP A 39 3.19 7.16 -12.51
CA ASP A 39 4.48 7.81 -12.73
C ASP A 39 4.60 9.13 -11.97
N ALA A 40 3.55 9.96 -12.01
CA ALA A 40 3.51 11.20 -11.24
C ALA A 40 3.59 10.94 -9.73
N PHE A 41 2.89 9.91 -9.24
CA PHE A 41 2.92 9.52 -7.84
C PHE A 41 4.32 9.04 -7.42
N ILE A 42 4.94 8.15 -8.19
CA ILE A 42 6.32 7.68 -7.92
C ILE A 42 7.31 8.85 -7.93
N ALA A 43 7.16 9.79 -8.86
CA ALA A 43 8.01 10.98 -8.92
C ALA A 43 7.84 11.92 -7.70
N GLN A 44 6.63 12.02 -7.13
CA GLN A 44 6.36 12.80 -5.92
C GLN A 44 6.79 12.07 -4.64
N HIS A 45 6.84 10.74 -4.66
CA HIS A 45 7.17 9.89 -3.52
C HIS A 45 8.34 8.94 -3.84
N PRO A 46 9.52 9.43 -4.26
CA PRO A 46 10.58 8.57 -4.79
C PRO A 46 11.16 7.60 -3.76
N ASP A 47 11.09 7.96 -2.48
CA ASP A 47 11.66 7.17 -1.39
C ASP A 47 10.62 6.47 -0.53
N SER A 48 9.58 7.18 -0.08
CA SER A 48 8.56 6.60 0.80
C SER A 48 7.23 7.34 0.69
N ILE A 49 6.15 6.62 0.96
CA ILE A 49 4.79 7.20 0.98
C ILE A 49 4.53 7.81 2.37
N VAL A 50 4.62 9.13 2.47
CA VAL A 50 4.28 9.89 3.69
C VAL A 50 2.85 10.39 3.56
N ILE A 51 2.03 10.00 4.53
CA ILE A 51 0.60 10.27 4.54
C ILE A 51 0.26 11.51 5.37
N GLY A 52 -0.57 12.39 4.82
CA GLY A 52 -1.07 13.59 5.49
C GLY A 52 0.07 14.50 5.97
N SER A 53 -0.03 14.99 7.21
CA SER A 53 0.95 15.88 7.84
C SER A 53 2.05 15.14 8.62
N ARG A 54 2.21 13.82 8.40
CA ARG A 54 3.20 13.01 9.12
C ARG A 54 4.62 13.42 8.73
N LYS A 55 5.56 13.26 9.66
CA LYS A 55 6.99 13.51 9.42
C LYS A 55 7.71 12.32 8.79
N THR A 56 7.18 11.11 8.98
CA THR A 56 7.79 9.86 8.52
C THR A 56 6.73 8.91 7.98
N ALA A 57 7.14 8.06 7.03
CA ALA A 57 6.29 7.00 6.50
C ALA A 57 5.96 5.94 7.56
N ARG A 58 4.74 5.41 7.49
CA ARG A 58 4.20 4.41 8.43
C ARG A 58 3.44 3.36 7.64
N TRP A 59 3.37 2.15 8.21
CA TRP A 59 2.49 1.10 7.74
C TRP A 59 1.03 1.54 7.91
N ASP A 60 0.34 1.75 6.79
CA ASP A 60 -0.98 2.39 6.76
C ASP A 60 -1.77 1.98 5.50
N TYR A 61 -3.11 1.97 5.57
CA TYR A 61 -3.94 1.56 4.44
C TYR A 61 -3.82 2.46 3.21
N GLU A 62 -3.59 3.77 3.34
CA GLU A 62 -3.52 4.66 2.17
C GLU A 62 -2.29 4.32 1.31
N GLN A 63 -1.19 3.94 1.97
CA GLN A 63 -0.02 3.36 1.33
C GLN A 63 -0.40 2.04 0.63
N GLY A 64 -1.05 1.12 1.33
CA GLY A 64 -1.48 -0.16 0.77
C GLY A 64 -2.41 -0.03 -0.45
N LEU A 65 -3.32 0.94 -0.44
CA LEU A 65 -4.19 1.28 -1.56
C LEU A 65 -3.36 1.73 -2.77
N MET A 66 -2.39 2.63 -2.57
CA MET A 66 -1.53 3.08 -3.65
C MET A 66 -0.64 1.96 -4.20
N LEU A 67 -0.06 1.11 -3.33
CA LEU A 67 0.70 -0.07 -3.77
C LEU A 67 -0.16 -1.02 -4.60
N ARG A 68 -1.42 -1.23 -4.23
CA ARG A 68 -2.36 -2.03 -5.03
C ARG A 68 -2.65 -1.38 -6.39
N ALA A 69 -2.78 -0.06 -6.45
CA ALA A 69 -2.95 0.66 -7.72
C ALA A 69 -1.72 0.45 -8.64
N LEU A 70 -0.51 0.61 -8.09
CA LEU A 70 0.74 0.37 -8.83
C LEU A 70 0.87 -1.08 -9.29
N GLU A 71 0.46 -2.05 -8.47
CA GLU A 71 0.44 -3.47 -8.86
C GLU A 71 -0.48 -3.70 -10.05
N ARG A 72 -1.67 -3.07 -10.08
CA ARG A 72 -2.59 -3.18 -11.21
C ARG A 72 -2.01 -2.58 -12.50
N VAL A 73 -1.25 -1.48 -12.40
CA VAL A 73 -0.55 -0.91 -13.56
C VAL A 73 0.54 -1.87 -14.01
N TRP A 74 1.37 -2.37 -13.09
CA TRP A 74 2.40 -3.38 -13.38
C TRP A 74 1.84 -4.62 -14.10
N GLN A 75 0.76 -5.20 -13.58
CA GLN A 75 0.12 -6.38 -14.19
C GLN A 75 -0.38 -6.14 -15.61
N ARG A 76 -0.72 -4.88 -15.96
CA ARG A 76 -1.22 -4.51 -17.28
C ARG A 76 -0.12 -4.15 -18.26
N THR A 77 0.96 -3.54 -17.79
CA THR A 77 2.03 -3.02 -18.65
C THR A 77 3.24 -3.94 -18.72
N GLY A 78 3.48 -4.74 -17.68
CA GLY A 78 4.71 -5.50 -17.49
C GLY A 78 5.93 -4.64 -17.12
N ASP A 79 5.77 -3.33 -16.91
CA ASP A 79 6.90 -2.44 -16.59
C ASP A 79 7.38 -2.66 -15.16
N ALA A 80 8.60 -3.18 -15.03
CA ALA A 80 9.20 -3.58 -13.77
C ALA A 80 9.36 -2.41 -12.78
N LYS A 81 9.38 -1.14 -13.22
CA LYS A 81 9.56 0.01 -12.33
C LYS A 81 8.50 0.06 -11.22
N TYR A 82 7.26 -0.32 -11.54
CA TYR A 82 6.14 -0.32 -10.59
C TYR A 82 6.32 -1.42 -9.54
N PHE A 83 6.71 -2.63 -9.94
CA PHE A 83 7.00 -3.73 -9.02
C PHE A 83 8.20 -3.41 -8.13
N THR A 84 9.28 -2.86 -8.71
CA THR A 84 10.46 -2.43 -7.95
C THR A 84 10.12 -1.36 -6.93
N TYR A 85 9.26 -0.41 -7.28
CA TYR A 85 8.78 0.60 -6.33
C TYR A 85 8.00 -0.03 -5.17
N ILE A 86 7.06 -0.94 -5.45
CA ILE A 86 6.29 -1.65 -4.42
C ILE A 86 7.22 -2.38 -3.46
N GLN A 87 8.22 -3.09 -3.99
CA GLN A 87 9.19 -3.79 -3.17
C GLN A 87 10.03 -2.81 -2.33
N LYS A 88 10.58 -1.74 -2.94
CA LYS A 88 11.36 -0.71 -2.22
C LYS A 88 10.57 -0.12 -1.05
N ASP A 89 9.29 0.13 -1.25
CA ASP A 89 8.42 0.70 -0.22
C ASP A 89 8.16 -0.31 0.93
N VAL A 90 7.75 -1.53 0.62
CA VAL A 90 7.51 -2.59 1.63
C VAL A 90 8.77 -2.94 2.42
N ASP A 91 9.93 -2.97 1.77
CA ASP A 91 11.22 -3.33 2.36
C ASP A 91 11.64 -2.40 3.50
N GLN A 92 11.12 -1.17 3.53
CA GLN A 92 11.37 -0.22 4.62
C GLN A 92 10.67 -0.62 5.92
N PHE A 93 9.63 -1.44 5.85
CA PHE A 93 8.82 -1.84 7.00
C PHE A 93 9.13 -3.26 7.45
N VAL A 94 9.33 -4.19 6.52
CA VAL A 94 9.45 -5.62 6.82
C VAL A 94 10.89 -6.02 7.17
N GLN A 95 11.10 -6.37 8.42
CA GLN A 95 12.39 -6.85 8.94
C GLN A 95 12.67 -8.29 8.52
N LYS A 96 13.90 -8.75 8.77
CA LYS A 96 14.34 -10.11 8.41
C LYS A 96 13.52 -11.23 9.09
N ASP A 97 12.97 -10.97 10.28
CA ASP A 97 12.10 -11.89 11.04
C ASP A 97 10.61 -11.75 10.71
N GLY A 98 10.29 -10.98 9.65
CA GLY A 98 8.93 -10.65 9.26
C GLY A 98 8.22 -9.68 10.20
N SER A 99 8.87 -9.10 11.21
CA SER A 99 8.28 -8.01 11.99
C SER A 99 8.07 -6.78 11.10
N ILE A 100 6.97 -6.06 11.33
CA ILE A 100 6.55 -4.92 10.51
C ILE A 100 6.74 -3.65 11.35
N ARG A 101 7.62 -2.76 10.91
CA ARG A 101 7.87 -1.48 11.58
C ARG A 101 6.59 -0.66 11.63
N THR A 102 6.34 0.02 12.76
CA THR A 102 5.17 0.88 13.02
C THR A 102 3.81 0.19 13.13
N TYR A 103 3.70 -1.09 12.77
CA TYR A 103 2.52 -1.92 12.98
C TYR A 103 2.42 -2.37 14.45
N LYS A 104 1.22 -2.25 15.03
CA LYS A 104 0.92 -2.65 16.40
C LYS A 104 -0.30 -3.57 16.38
N LYS A 105 -0.06 -4.88 16.53
CA LYS A 105 -1.14 -5.87 16.54
C LYS A 105 -2.18 -5.60 17.64
N ASP A 106 -1.74 -5.15 18.82
CA ASP A 106 -2.62 -4.96 19.99
C ASP A 106 -3.61 -3.81 19.85
N ASP A 107 -3.46 -2.96 18.81
CA ASP A 107 -4.45 -1.96 18.44
C ASP A 107 -5.67 -2.61 17.75
N TYR A 108 -5.53 -3.84 17.25
CA TYR A 108 -6.51 -4.61 16.48
C TYR A 108 -7.30 -3.72 15.51
N THR A 109 -6.57 -2.98 14.67
CA THR A 109 -7.17 -2.10 13.66
C THR A 109 -7.17 -2.78 12.31
N LEU A 110 -8.33 -2.83 11.66
CA LEU A 110 -8.43 -3.41 10.31
C LEU A 110 -7.63 -2.57 9.29
N ASP A 111 -7.48 -1.27 9.51
CA ASP A 111 -6.73 -0.34 8.65
C ASP A 111 -5.26 -0.72 8.37
N ASN A 112 -4.68 -1.65 9.13
CA ASN A 112 -3.31 -2.11 8.85
C ASN A 112 -3.27 -3.25 7.82
N LEU A 113 -4.39 -3.85 7.46
CA LEU A 113 -4.44 -5.05 6.65
C LEU A 113 -4.32 -4.80 5.13
N PRO A 114 -4.79 -3.69 4.53
CA PRO A 114 -4.70 -3.47 3.08
C PRO A 114 -3.28 -3.58 2.52
N THR A 115 -2.30 -3.01 3.23
CA THR A 115 -0.88 -3.04 2.84
C THR A 115 -0.32 -4.46 2.87
N GLY A 116 -0.96 -5.37 3.60
CA GLY A 116 -0.63 -6.79 3.61
C GLY A 116 -0.75 -7.47 2.25
N ARG A 117 -1.55 -6.93 1.33
CA ARG A 117 -1.67 -7.48 -0.04
C ARG A 117 -0.39 -7.34 -0.84
N ALA A 118 0.40 -6.29 -0.61
CA ALA A 118 1.73 -6.17 -1.20
C ALA A 118 2.68 -7.26 -0.67
N LEU A 119 2.53 -7.71 0.58
CA LEU A 119 3.28 -8.86 1.10
C LEU A 119 2.90 -10.14 0.36
N LEU A 120 1.61 -10.35 0.07
CA LEU A 120 1.12 -11.52 -0.65
C LEU A 120 1.62 -11.54 -2.11
N LEU A 121 1.68 -10.38 -2.76
CA LEU A 121 2.32 -10.24 -4.06
C LEU A 121 3.80 -10.64 -3.99
N LEU A 122 4.56 -10.05 -3.06
CA LEU A 122 6.01 -10.27 -2.96
C LEU A 122 6.37 -11.69 -2.48
N ALA A 123 5.52 -12.32 -1.66
CA ALA A 123 5.70 -13.69 -1.16
C ALA A 123 5.61 -14.75 -2.27
N GLN A 124 5.04 -14.41 -3.42
CA GLN A 124 4.98 -15.31 -4.58
C GLN A 124 6.27 -15.31 -5.41
N VAL A 125 7.16 -14.33 -5.19
CA VAL A 125 8.45 -14.24 -5.88
C VAL A 125 9.51 -15.05 -5.13
N SER A 126 10.08 -16.05 -5.80
CA SER A 126 11.19 -16.84 -5.25
C SER A 126 12.42 -15.97 -5.06
N GLY A 127 13.05 -16.09 -3.88
CA GLY A 127 14.29 -15.36 -3.57
C GLY A 127 14.56 -15.27 -2.08
N PRO A 128 15.71 -14.71 -1.67
CA PRO A 128 16.13 -14.68 -0.27
C PRO A 128 15.20 -13.87 0.64
N GLN A 129 14.37 -12.99 0.07
CA GLN A 129 13.43 -12.15 0.82
C GLN A 129 12.03 -12.77 0.96
N GLN A 130 11.75 -13.89 0.26
CA GLN A 130 10.42 -14.49 0.23
C GLN A 130 9.89 -14.83 1.63
N ALA A 131 10.73 -15.46 2.45
CA ALA A 131 10.35 -15.94 3.78
C ALA A 131 9.89 -14.81 4.70
N ARG A 132 10.54 -13.62 4.65
CA ARG A 132 10.14 -12.50 5.52
C ARG A 132 8.77 -11.92 5.13
N TYR A 133 8.40 -11.92 3.84
CA TYR A 133 7.08 -11.46 3.41
C TYR A 133 5.98 -12.44 3.84
N GLN A 134 6.24 -13.74 3.71
CA GLN A 134 5.32 -14.79 4.21
C GLN A 134 5.10 -14.67 5.72
N GLN A 135 6.19 -14.49 6.49
CA GLN A 135 6.12 -14.28 7.94
C GLN A 135 5.36 -13.00 8.31
N ALA A 136 5.60 -11.89 7.60
CA ALA A 136 4.88 -10.64 7.81
C ALA A 136 3.38 -10.79 7.50
N ALA A 137 3.02 -11.46 6.39
CA ALA A 137 1.62 -11.73 6.05
C ALA A 137 0.96 -12.62 7.12
N ALA A 138 1.66 -13.64 7.62
CA ALA A 138 1.17 -14.49 8.70
C ALA A 138 0.90 -13.72 10.00
N ARG A 139 1.67 -12.67 10.30
CA ARG A 139 1.41 -11.80 11.47
C ARG A 139 0.12 -10.99 11.32
N LEU A 140 -0.19 -10.51 10.11
CA LEU A 140 -1.45 -9.82 9.81
C LEU A 140 -2.64 -10.80 9.87
N ARG A 141 -2.49 -11.99 9.30
CA ARG A 141 -3.47 -13.08 9.41
C ARG A 141 -3.75 -13.46 10.87
N LYS A 142 -2.70 -13.49 11.71
CA LYS A 142 -2.84 -13.73 13.16
C LYS A 142 -3.63 -12.63 13.86
N GLN A 143 -3.55 -11.37 13.41
CA GLN A 143 -4.44 -10.32 13.92
C GLN A 143 -5.89 -10.66 13.60
N LEU A 144 -6.23 -11.02 12.36
CA LEU A 144 -7.60 -11.39 11.99
C LEU A 144 -8.16 -12.56 12.82
N ALA A 145 -7.33 -13.56 13.10
CA ALA A 145 -7.73 -14.69 13.95
C ALA A 145 -8.09 -14.28 15.39
N GLU A 146 -7.45 -13.22 15.89
CA GLU A 146 -7.62 -12.72 17.27
C GLU A 146 -8.40 -11.38 17.32
N GLN A 147 -8.88 -10.90 16.17
CA GLN A 147 -9.60 -9.64 16.05
C GLN A 147 -10.88 -9.72 16.90
N PRO A 148 -11.14 -8.74 17.79
CA PRO A 148 -12.39 -8.68 18.52
C PRO A 148 -13.59 -8.68 17.59
N ARG A 149 -14.67 -9.35 18.00
CA ARG A 149 -15.87 -9.54 17.19
C ARG A 149 -17.13 -9.20 17.96
N THR A 150 -18.16 -8.81 17.21
CA THR A 150 -19.54 -8.73 17.69
C THR A 150 -20.05 -10.12 18.09
N LYS A 151 -21.20 -10.21 18.77
CA LYS A 151 -21.81 -11.51 19.16
C LYS A 151 -22.10 -12.37 17.93
N GLU A 152 -22.51 -11.74 16.83
CA GLU A 152 -22.74 -12.45 15.56
C GLU A 152 -21.46 -12.85 14.83
N GLY A 153 -20.29 -12.36 15.28
CA GLY A 153 -18.98 -12.69 14.72
C GLY A 153 -18.43 -11.69 13.70
N GLY A 154 -19.02 -10.50 13.59
CA GLY A 154 -18.54 -9.41 12.76
C GLY A 154 -17.28 -8.76 13.36
N PHE A 155 -16.28 -8.45 12.55
CA PHE A 155 -15.05 -7.82 13.06
C PHE A 155 -15.33 -6.42 13.61
N TRP A 156 -14.87 -6.16 14.84
CA TRP A 156 -14.76 -4.78 15.29
C TRP A 156 -13.78 -4.04 14.38
N HIS A 157 -14.13 -2.82 13.98
CA HIS A 157 -13.28 -2.04 13.09
C HIS A 157 -11.92 -1.73 13.73
N LYS A 158 -11.92 -1.38 15.02
CA LYS A 158 -10.73 -1.21 15.87
C LYS A 158 -11.01 -1.64 17.30
N LYS A 159 -9.98 -1.99 18.08
CA LYS A 159 -10.15 -2.25 19.53
C LYS A 159 -10.80 -1.08 20.27
N ILE A 160 -10.49 0.15 19.85
CA ILE A 160 -11.04 1.39 20.44
C ILE A 160 -12.48 1.69 20.01
N TYR A 161 -13.03 0.93 19.05
CA TYR A 161 -14.42 1.03 18.59
C TYR A 161 -15.15 -0.28 18.92
N PRO A 162 -15.41 -0.55 20.21
CA PRO A 162 -16.01 -1.81 20.63
C PRO A 162 -17.41 -1.99 20.02
N ASN A 163 -17.70 -3.21 19.55
CA ASN A 163 -18.97 -3.62 18.94
C ASN A 163 -19.33 -2.89 17.64
N GLN A 164 -18.42 -2.09 17.08
CA GLN A 164 -18.69 -1.33 15.87
C GLN A 164 -18.12 -2.02 14.64
N VAL A 165 -18.97 -2.20 13.63
CA VAL A 165 -18.60 -2.67 12.30
C VAL A 165 -18.81 -1.52 11.32
N TRP A 166 -17.76 -1.20 10.56
CA TRP A 166 -17.79 -0.12 9.57
C TRP A 166 -17.67 -0.73 8.17
N LEU A 167 -18.36 -0.13 7.21
CA LEU A 167 -18.34 -0.55 5.81
C LEU A 167 -16.92 -0.60 5.24
N ASP A 168 -16.08 0.37 5.61
CA ASP A 168 -14.65 0.44 5.26
C ASP A 168 -13.92 -0.83 5.67
N GLY A 169 -14.28 -1.40 6.82
CA GLY A 169 -13.69 -2.62 7.36
C GLY A 169 -13.72 -3.79 6.38
N LEU A 170 -14.75 -3.86 5.53
CA LEU A 170 -14.82 -4.88 4.48
C LEU A 170 -13.67 -4.74 3.48
N TYR A 171 -13.40 -3.51 3.00
CA TYR A 171 -12.26 -3.28 2.12
C TYR A 171 -10.93 -3.47 2.85
N MET A 172 -10.88 -3.09 4.13
CA MET A 172 -9.65 -3.16 4.90
C MET A 172 -9.19 -4.60 5.12
N ALA A 173 -10.09 -5.49 5.51
CA ALA A 173 -9.77 -6.84 5.94
C ALA A 173 -9.98 -7.90 4.84
N GLU A 174 -11.14 -7.90 4.20
CA GLU A 174 -11.60 -9.09 3.46
C GLU A 174 -10.80 -9.38 2.18
N PRO A 175 -10.37 -8.39 1.37
CA PRO A 175 -9.51 -8.67 0.23
C PRO A 175 -8.17 -9.29 0.62
N PHE A 176 -7.55 -8.82 1.71
CA PHE A 176 -6.32 -9.42 2.22
C PHE A 176 -6.58 -10.84 2.73
N TYR A 177 -7.67 -11.03 3.49
CA TYR A 177 -8.01 -12.32 4.07
C TYR A 177 -8.28 -13.37 2.99
N ALA A 178 -9.10 -13.05 1.99
CA ALA A 178 -9.40 -13.94 0.88
C ALA A 178 -8.15 -14.30 0.06
N GLU A 179 -7.29 -13.33 -0.26
CA GLU A 179 -6.03 -13.57 -0.97
C GLU A 179 -5.06 -14.44 -0.14
N TYR A 180 -4.97 -14.20 1.18
CA TYR A 180 -4.16 -15.02 2.08
C TYR A 180 -4.69 -16.46 2.11
N SER A 181 -5.99 -16.64 2.28
CA SER A 181 -6.65 -17.95 2.32
C SER A 181 -6.47 -18.73 1.02
N GLN A 182 -6.49 -18.05 -0.13
CA GLN A 182 -6.19 -18.68 -1.41
C GLN A 182 -4.75 -19.17 -1.48
N LEU A 183 -3.79 -18.30 -1.14
CA LEU A 183 -2.35 -18.60 -1.25
C LEU A 183 -1.90 -19.69 -0.26
N MET A 184 -2.46 -19.70 0.95
CA MET A 184 -2.13 -20.66 2.00
C MET A 184 -3.04 -21.87 2.04
N GLN A 185 -4.00 -21.97 1.11
CA GLN A 185 -4.97 -23.08 1.05
C GLN A 185 -5.76 -23.23 2.37
N GLU A 186 -6.23 -22.12 2.94
CA GLU A 186 -7.07 -22.07 4.15
C GLU A 186 -8.54 -21.81 3.79
N PRO A 187 -9.31 -22.82 3.33
CA PRO A 187 -10.66 -22.62 2.79
C PRO A 187 -11.66 -22.03 3.79
N ALA A 188 -11.50 -22.33 5.09
CA ALA A 188 -12.34 -21.77 6.14
C ALA A 188 -12.28 -20.23 6.23
N GLY A 189 -11.23 -19.60 5.70
CA GLY A 189 -11.18 -18.14 5.64
C GLY A 189 -12.17 -17.54 4.65
N PHE A 190 -12.55 -18.25 3.58
CA PHE A 190 -13.59 -17.79 2.67
C PHE A 190 -14.97 -17.76 3.32
N ASP A 191 -15.28 -18.73 4.19
CA ASP A 191 -16.53 -18.77 4.93
C ASP A 191 -16.66 -17.58 5.89
N ASP A 192 -15.56 -17.23 6.58
CA ASP A 192 -15.53 -16.07 7.47
C ASP A 192 -15.64 -14.76 6.68
N VAL A 193 -14.91 -14.62 5.56
CA VAL A 193 -15.05 -13.49 4.63
C VAL A 193 -16.51 -13.31 4.19
N ALA A 194 -17.15 -14.37 3.69
CA ALA A 194 -18.53 -14.33 3.25
C ALA A 194 -19.48 -13.91 4.39
N LYS A 195 -19.21 -14.41 5.61
CA LYS A 195 -19.97 -14.03 6.80
C LYS A 195 -19.84 -12.53 7.11
N GLN A 196 -18.66 -11.93 6.97
CA GLN A 196 -18.48 -10.49 7.19
C GLN A 196 -19.35 -9.66 6.24
N PHE A 197 -19.38 -10.01 4.95
CA PHE A 197 -20.25 -9.34 3.97
C PHE A 197 -21.73 -9.52 4.30
N ALA A 198 -22.16 -10.74 4.64
CA ALA A 198 -23.56 -11.02 4.99
C ALA A 198 -24.02 -10.24 6.24
N LEU A 199 -23.16 -10.10 7.25
CA LEU A 199 -23.48 -9.31 8.45
C LEU A 199 -23.57 -7.81 8.14
N VAL A 200 -22.68 -7.28 7.31
CA VAL A 200 -22.77 -5.89 6.85
C VAL A 200 -24.05 -5.65 6.06
N GLU A 201 -24.40 -6.52 5.11
CA GLU A 201 -25.64 -6.39 4.35
C GLU A 201 -26.87 -6.43 5.26
N LYS A 202 -26.92 -7.39 6.19
CA LYS A 202 -28.01 -7.56 7.15
C LYS A 202 -28.28 -6.30 7.98
N HIS A 203 -27.22 -5.63 8.43
CA HIS A 203 -27.32 -4.56 9.43
C HIS A 203 -27.24 -3.14 8.84
N LEU A 204 -26.61 -2.96 7.68
CA LEU A 204 -26.33 -1.63 7.14
C LEU A 204 -27.20 -1.23 5.96
N VAL A 205 -27.89 -2.15 5.29
CA VAL A 205 -28.75 -1.79 4.15
C VAL A 205 -29.99 -1.04 4.63
N ASP A 206 -30.18 0.18 4.13
CA ASP A 206 -31.42 0.92 4.25
C ASP A 206 -32.48 0.31 3.33
N PRO A 207 -33.57 -0.28 3.85
CA PRO A 207 -34.59 -0.95 3.04
C PRO A 207 -35.36 0.01 2.13
N LYS A 208 -35.27 1.34 2.34
CA LYS A 208 -35.95 2.32 1.49
C LYS A 208 -35.15 2.66 0.24
N THR A 209 -33.84 2.81 0.38
CA THR A 209 -32.96 3.27 -0.72
C THR A 209 -32.10 2.17 -1.32
N GLY A 210 -31.88 1.07 -0.59
CA GLY A 210 -30.90 0.04 -0.93
C GLY A 210 -29.44 0.45 -0.73
N LEU A 211 -29.18 1.66 -0.20
CA LEU A 211 -27.84 2.11 0.14
C LEU A 211 -27.43 1.60 1.53
N LEU A 212 -26.13 1.56 1.78
CA LEU A 212 -25.59 1.14 3.08
C LEU A 212 -25.32 2.36 3.97
N TYR A 213 -25.74 2.28 5.23
CA TYR A 213 -25.18 3.12 6.29
C TYR A 213 -23.68 2.85 6.45
N HIS A 214 -22.95 3.85 6.96
CA HIS A 214 -21.50 3.77 7.05
C HIS A 214 -21.02 2.72 8.06
N GLY A 215 -21.73 2.54 9.17
CA GLY A 215 -21.41 1.55 10.19
C GLY A 215 -22.53 1.41 11.21
N TYR A 216 -22.46 0.35 12.01
CA TYR A 216 -23.42 0.07 13.08
C TYR A 216 -22.67 -0.26 14.38
N ASP A 217 -23.37 -0.16 15.51
CA ASP A 217 -22.87 -0.45 16.85
C ASP A 217 -23.80 -1.46 17.51
N GLU A 218 -23.39 -2.73 17.58
CA GLU A 218 -24.21 -3.84 18.13
C GLU A 218 -24.61 -3.59 19.59
N SER A 219 -23.92 -2.71 20.33
CA SER A 219 -24.26 -2.41 21.72
C SER A 219 -25.46 -1.47 21.88
N LYS A 220 -25.95 -0.89 20.78
CA LYS A 220 -27.07 0.06 20.77
C LYS A 220 -28.34 -0.50 20.12
N GLU A 221 -28.34 -1.78 19.80
CA GLU A 221 -29.48 -2.54 19.29
C GLU A 221 -30.33 -3.18 20.40
#